data_AF-A0A6J6I0B8-F1
#
_entry.id   AF-A0A6J6I0B8-F1
#
_cell.length_a   1.000
_cell.length_b   1.000
_cell.length_c   1.000
_cell.angle_alpha   90.00
_cell.angle_beta   90.00
_cell.angle_gamma   90.00
#
_symmetry.space_group_name_H-M   'P 1'
#
loop_
_entity.id
_entity.type
_entity.pdbx_description
1 polymer ?
#
loop_
_entity_poly.entity_id
_entity_poly.type
_entity_poly.pdbx_seq_one_letter_code
_entity_poly.pdbx_strand_id
1 'polypeptide(L)'
;MRVVRPGGRLVVVEFSAPTFGPFRTIYTNYLMSALPWVARKSSSNPDAYIYLAESIKAWPDQAALAEIIEASGWSDVEVTNLTGGIVAIHSATKS
;
A
#
# COMPACT_ATOMS: atom_id res chain seq x y z
N MET A 1 -4.30 -10.07 16.83
CA MET A 1 -3.34 -9.58 17.86
C MET A 1 -2.58 -10.67 18.65
N ARG A 2 -2.34 -11.85 18.06
CA ARG A 2 -1.94 -13.04 18.83
C ARG A 2 -0.43 -13.15 19.13
N VAL A 3 0.43 -12.62 18.27
CA VAL A 3 1.88 -12.90 18.29
C VAL A 3 2.75 -11.78 18.85
N VAL A 4 2.24 -10.54 18.88
CA VAL A 4 2.97 -9.39 19.42
C VAL A 4 2.72 -9.29 20.91
N ARG A 5 3.73 -8.95 21.71
CA ARG A 5 3.57 -8.70 23.15
C ARG A 5 2.93 -7.32 23.42
N PRO A 6 2.26 -7.11 24.57
CA PRO A 6 1.83 -5.77 24.98
C PRO A 6 3.01 -4.78 24.94
N GLY A 7 2.75 -3.55 24.46
CA GLY A 7 3.75 -2.52 24.19
C GLY A 7 4.60 -2.76 22.92
N GLY A 8 4.36 -3.83 22.16
CA GLY A 8 5.04 -4.08 20.88
C GLY A 8 4.50 -3.19 19.75
N ARG A 9 5.33 -2.95 18.73
CA ARG A 9 5.01 -2.06 17.61
C ARG A 9 4.75 -2.86 16.32
N LEU A 10 3.68 -2.50 15.60
CA LEU A 10 3.44 -2.85 14.20
C LEU A 10 4.02 -1.75 13.32
N VAL A 11 4.71 -2.14 12.25
CA VAL A 11 5.11 -1.23 11.16
C VAL A 11 4.83 -1.94 9.84
N VAL A 12 4.03 -1.33 8.98
CA VAL A 12 3.73 -1.79 7.62
C VAL A 12 4.22 -0.71 6.66
N VAL A 13 5.03 -1.10 5.68
CA VAL A 13 5.52 -0.20 4.62
C VAL A 13 5.06 -0.78 3.30
N GLU A 14 4.05 -0.17 2.70
CA GLU A 14 3.42 -0.74 1.51
C GLU A 14 2.90 0.34 0.56
N PHE A 15 2.60 -0.05 -0.68
CA PHE A 15 1.95 0.83 -1.64
C PHE A 15 0.63 1.38 -1.09
N SER A 16 0.30 2.58 -1.52
CA SER A 16 -0.96 3.24 -1.18
C SER A 16 -1.43 4.14 -2.32
N ALA A 17 -2.26 5.13 -2.01
CA ALA A 17 -2.79 6.05 -3.00
C ALA A 17 -2.07 7.40 -2.97
N PRO A 18 -1.60 7.93 -4.13
CA PRO A 18 -1.11 9.30 -4.17
C PRO A 18 -2.15 10.29 -3.64
N THR A 19 -1.70 11.27 -2.85
CA THR A 19 -2.59 12.18 -2.12
C THR A 19 -3.19 13.28 -2.99
N PHE A 20 -2.51 13.63 -4.10
CA PHE A 20 -3.02 14.60 -5.07
C PHE A 20 -3.94 13.91 -6.09
N GLY A 21 -5.23 14.21 -6.05
CA GLY A 21 -6.28 13.54 -6.85
C GLY A 21 -5.98 13.39 -8.34
N PRO A 22 -5.60 14.45 -9.07
CA PRO A 22 -5.24 14.32 -10.49
C PRO A 22 -4.03 13.41 -10.74
N PHE A 23 -3.02 13.47 -9.88
CA PHE A 23 -1.86 12.59 -9.97
C PHE A 23 -2.21 11.15 -9.59
N ARG A 24 -3.13 10.90 -8.65
CA ARG A 24 -3.67 9.55 -8.37
C ARG A 24 -4.25 8.93 -9.64
N THR A 25 -5.13 9.63 -10.34
CA THR A 25 -5.75 9.13 -11.57
C THR A 25 -4.72 8.86 -12.66
N ILE A 26 -3.80 9.80 -12.89
CA ILE A 26 -2.75 9.65 -13.91
C ILE A 26 -1.80 8.51 -13.52
N TYR A 27 -1.33 8.48 -12.28
CA TYR A 27 -0.42 7.46 -11.77
C TYR A 27 -1.05 6.07 -11.87
N THR A 28 -2.28 5.88 -11.38
CA THR A 28 -2.96 4.59 -11.47
C THR A 28 -3.14 4.16 -12.92
N ASN A 29 -3.59 5.05 -13.82
CA ASN A 29 -3.77 4.70 -15.23
C ASN A 29 -2.44 4.45 -15.95
N TYR A 30 -1.41 5.26 -15.65
CA TYR A 30 -0.07 5.13 -16.22
C TYR A 30 0.62 3.87 -15.75
N LEU A 31 0.59 3.55 -14.45
CA LEU A 31 1.15 2.32 -13.90
C LEU A 31 0.49 1.10 -14.56
N MET A 32 -0.84 1.08 -14.65
CA MET A 32 -1.62 0.00 -15.24
C MET A 32 -1.37 -0.17 -16.75
N SER A 33 -1.06 0.91 -17.46
CA SER A 33 -0.82 0.88 -18.90
C SER A 33 0.65 0.58 -19.25
N ALA A 34 1.59 1.06 -18.41
CA ALA A 34 3.03 0.92 -18.64
C ALA A 34 3.59 -0.42 -18.13
N LEU A 35 3.10 -0.92 -16.98
CA LEU A 35 3.57 -2.19 -16.40
C LEU A 35 3.46 -3.37 -17.38
N PRO A 36 2.34 -3.58 -18.10
CA PRO A 36 2.23 -4.68 -19.06
C PRO A 36 3.16 -4.55 -20.27
N TRP A 37 3.52 -3.32 -20.66
CA TRP A 37 4.44 -3.10 -21.79
C TRP A 37 5.89 -3.36 -21.38
N VAL A 38 6.29 -2.89 -20.20
CA VAL A 38 7.61 -3.19 -19.60
C VAL A 38 7.72 -4.70 -19.33
N ALA A 39 6.68 -5.33 -18.80
CA ALA A 39 6.63 -6.77 -18.54
C ALA A 39 6.84 -7.60 -19.81
N ARG A 40 6.13 -7.26 -20.91
CA ARG A 40 6.30 -7.95 -22.20
C ARG A 40 7.68 -7.78 -22.82
N LYS A 41 8.37 -6.67 -22.53
CA LYS A 41 9.67 -6.33 -23.13
C LYS A 41 10.88 -6.75 -22.29
N SER A 42 10.70 -6.90 -20.98
CA SER A 42 11.80 -7.07 -20.02
C SER A 42 11.76 -8.39 -19.24
N SER A 43 10.64 -9.12 -19.21
CA SER A 43 10.43 -10.23 -18.27
C SER A 43 10.19 -11.57 -18.97
N SER A 44 10.76 -12.64 -18.42
CA SER A 44 10.37 -14.04 -18.70
C SER A 44 9.04 -14.44 -18.05
N ASN A 45 8.45 -13.56 -17.22
CA ASN A 45 7.17 -13.75 -16.53
C ASN A 45 6.32 -12.45 -16.56
N PRO A 46 5.51 -12.25 -17.60
CA PRO A 46 4.60 -11.10 -17.71
C PRO A 46 3.48 -11.09 -16.67
N ASP A 47 3.01 -12.27 -16.26
CA ASP A 47 1.87 -12.44 -15.34
C ASP A 47 2.16 -11.87 -13.95
N ALA A 48 3.42 -11.95 -13.48
CA ALA A 48 3.84 -11.36 -12.21
C ALA A 48 3.63 -9.84 -12.14
N TYR A 49 3.82 -9.14 -13.26
CA TYR A 49 3.63 -7.68 -13.33
C TYR A 49 2.16 -7.29 -13.42
N ILE A 50 1.35 -8.10 -14.10
CA ILE A 50 -0.11 -7.94 -14.13
C ILE A 50 -0.66 -8.13 -12.71
N TYR A 51 -0.24 -9.21 -12.04
CA TYR A 51 -0.61 -9.48 -10.65
C TYR A 51 -0.21 -8.32 -9.73
N LEU A 52 1.01 -7.79 -9.86
CA LEU A 52 1.46 -6.64 -9.07
C LEU A 52 0.56 -5.41 -9.28
N ALA A 53 0.19 -5.13 -10.54
CA ALA A 53 -0.71 -4.02 -10.83
C ALA A 53 -2.07 -4.25 -10.17
N GLU A 54 -2.67 -5.42 -10.36
CA GLU A 54 -3.96 -5.79 -9.76
C GLU A 54 -3.93 -5.73 -8.23
N SER A 55 -2.85 -6.22 -7.60
CA SER A 55 -2.71 -6.19 -6.15
C SER A 55 -2.61 -4.77 -5.60
N ILE A 56 -1.86 -3.87 -6.26
CA ILE A 56 -1.77 -2.46 -5.87
C ILE A 56 -3.14 -1.77 -5.95
N LYS A 57 -3.96 -2.10 -6.97
CA LYS A 57 -5.29 -1.50 -7.13
C LYS A 57 -6.31 -2.02 -6.12
N ALA A 58 -6.18 -3.29 -5.71
CA ALA A 58 -7.05 -3.90 -4.71
C ALA A 58 -6.65 -3.54 -3.27
N TRP A 59 -5.41 -3.07 -3.06
CA TRP A 59 -4.90 -2.72 -1.75
C TRP A 59 -5.62 -1.49 -1.16
N PRO A 60 -5.95 -1.48 0.15
CA PRO A 60 -6.55 -0.33 0.81
C PRO A 60 -5.64 0.90 0.74
N ASP A 61 -6.24 2.08 0.62
CA ASP A 61 -5.49 3.33 0.77
C ASP A 61 -5.14 3.60 2.24
N GLN A 62 -4.46 4.71 2.49
CA GLN A 62 -3.91 5.07 3.79
C GLN A 62 -4.96 5.02 4.90
N ALA A 63 -6.11 5.65 4.66
CA ALA A 63 -7.17 5.76 5.64
C ALA A 63 -7.84 4.41 5.87
N ALA A 64 -8.17 3.70 4.78
CA ALA A 64 -8.79 2.38 4.88
C ALA A 64 -7.90 1.36 5.61
N LEU A 65 -6.58 1.37 5.37
CA LEU A 65 -5.67 0.48 6.07
C LEU A 65 -5.52 0.87 7.54
N ALA A 66 -5.50 2.17 7.86
CA ALA A 66 -5.48 2.63 9.25
C ALA A 66 -6.72 2.15 10.02
N GLU A 67 -7.92 2.30 9.43
CA GLU A 67 -9.17 1.80 10.01
C GLU A 67 -9.15 0.28 10.23
N ILE A 68 -8.60 -0.49 9.29
CA ILE A 68 -8.44 -1.94 9.43
C ILE A 68 -7.50 -2.28 10.60
N ILE A 69 -6.41 -1.53 10.76
CA ILE A 69 -5.44 -1.71 11.85
C ILE A 69 -6.10 -1.38 13.20
N GLU A 70 -6.80 -0.26 13.31
CA GLU A 70 -7.54 0.14 14.51
C GLU A 70 -8.61 -0.90 14.87
N ALA A 71 -9.43 -1.31 13.91
CA ALA A 71 -10.47 -2.32 14.10
C ALA A 71 -9.90 -3.70 14.50
N SER A 72 -8.64 -3.96 14.18
CA SER A 72 -7.92 -5.17 14.59
C SER A 72 -7.40 -5.12 16.06
N GLY A 73 -7.69 -4.02 16.77
CA GLY A 73 -7.39 -3.80 18.18
C GLY A 73 -6.07 -3.07 18.45
N TRP A 74 -5.44 -2.48 17.43
CA TRP A 74 -4.21 -1.70 17.61
C TRP A 74 -4.53 -0.28 18.06
N SER A 75 -3.64 0.32 18.82
CA SER A 75 -3.75 1.71 19.30
C SER A 75 -2.63 2.57 18.70
N ASP A 76 -2.77 3.89 18.84
CA ASP A 76 -1.78 4.88 18.37
C ASP A 76 -1.42 4.68 16.89
N VAL A 77 -2.45 4.52 16.04
CA VAL A 77 -2.25 4.30 14.60
C VAL A 77 -1.81 5.62 13.95
N GLU A 78 -0.63 5.59 13.34
CA GLU A 78 -0.04 6.72 12.64
C GLU A 78 0.24 6.33 11.19
N VAL A 79 0.04 7.29 10.28
CA VAL A 79 0.32 7.13 8.86
C VAL A 79 1.31 8.20 8.40
N THR A 80 2.40 7.78 7.77
CA THR A 80 3.37 8.68 7.12
C THR A 80 3.44 8.38 5.62
N ASN A 81 3.15 9.38 4.80
CA ASN A 81 3.24 9.26 3.34
C ASN A 81 4.67 9.46 2.85
N LEU A 82 5.11 8.58 1.94
CA LEU A 82 6.35 8.69 1.19
C LEU A 82 6.05 8.98 -0.28
N THR A 83 6.91 9.76 -0.93
CA THR A 83 6.83 10.07 -2.37
C THR A 83 5.42 10.53 -2.80
N GLY A 84 4.82 11.42 -2.01
CA GLY A 84 3.47 11.95 -2.30
C GLY A 84 2.33 10.94 -2.11
N GLY A 85 2.54 9.86 -1.35
CA GLY A 85 1.52 8.86 -1.02
C GLY A 85 1.54 7.61 -1.90
N ILE A 86 2.51 7.47 -2.81
CA ILE A 86 2.71 6.22 -3.55
C ILE A 86 2.98 5.06 -2.58
N VAL A 87 3.75 5.33 -1.52
CA VAL A 87 4.03 4.40 -0.42
C VAL A 87 3.59 5.07 0.88
N ALA A 88 3.08 4.30 1.81
CA ALA A 88 2.76 4.76 3.16
C ALA A 88 3.39 3.84 4.20
N ILE A 89 3.80 4.45 5.32
CA ILE A 89 4.19 3.74 6.53
C ILE A 89 3.02 3.83 7.49
N HIS A 90 2.46 2.69 7.88
CA HIS A 90 1.51 2.57 8.99
C HIS A 90 2.22 2.03 10.20
N SER A 91 2.19 2.76 11.32
CA SER A 91 2.70 2.27 12.59
C SER A 91 1.63 2.27 13.66
N ALA A 92 1.68 1.28 14.55
CA ALA A 92 0.73 1.18 15.66
C ALA A 92 1.35 0.44 16.85
N THR A 93 0.75 0.60 18.02
CA THR A 93 1.20 -0.05 19.26
C THR A 93 0.16 -1.06 19.72
N LYS A 94 0.62 -2.23 20.19
CA LYS A 94 -0.24 -3.21 20.85
C LYS A 94 -0.46 -2.76 22.29
N SER A 95 -1.72 -2.51 22.63
CA SER A 95 -2.17 -2.28 24.00
C SER A 95 -1.88 -3.47 24.91
#